data_AF-A0A9D8KCG4-F1
#
_entry.id   AF-A0A9D8KCG4-F1
#
_cell.length_a   1.000
_cell.length_b   1.000
_cell.length_c   1.000
_cell.angle_alpha   90.00
_cell.angle_beta   90.00
_cell.angle_gamma   90.00
#
_symmetry.space_group_name_H-M   'P 1'
#
loop_
_entity.id
_entity.type
_entity.pdbx_description
1 polymer ?
#
loop_
_entity_poly.entity_id
_entity_poly.type
_entity_poly.pdbx_seq_one_letter_code
_entity_poly.pdbx_strand_id
1 'polypeptide(L)'
;MPPPLKAPSDYIDEITILTQSNQLEEAKRLVVEALDVHLADKNLLLTANSLYRRSQDYHASVVYAEQLIQSYPFFPEGYCRAAQDLGFHLSLYKEALDIISNARRRFPDDLSILWTAFSLYQVCGDDETALVVGNMLVGLHPTFPDSYPPFVKLLLKCQQESKANQIVEAAFSFLPTDIGIIRLRLDLLLRRQQHFEYRNWLYCLAMRMPEHLHEFLVGIHRSHVMSNRRLPPQRDPYACDVCCIASDESPYIAEFIHHYLYLGFSNIYIGLNNSVDSTEVIVRKIASAYPNVHLFDVNDVQSLFMQAGCYRVLFDYARQRSTSSYCLFVDVDEFWVADPFPKSIRDFLQERPAFDVYCLHWIILSGEEFFSPPLTPPQEYVWDQHVKSICSYAADFIDMRAHAPLIAFSDQVSVMKGNTTNRDVTASTSGIDIHQASEDFEASAIGTPGLTWILHRMNRSELEYSYRLFMPRVSVLDSNLFKTNRDGYGPIPGTPGANEYFEHLLPKDEIADYHESLKKFIQAFDLDVDIEAARSVICEEEVLNRLKNLPPDVLAVESGLMRKIFAGTRFVDWIAHHAPTAS
;
A
#
# COMPACT_ATOMS: atom_id res chain seq x y z
N MET A 1 40.87 -38.71 51.59
CA MET A 1 40.33 -37.35 51.39
C MET A 1 38.92 -37.50 50.87
N PRO A 2 37.90 -36.83 51.43
CA PRO A 2 36.60 -36.77 50.76
C PRO A 2 36.78 -36.16 49.36
N PRO A 3 36.02 -36.61 48.36
CA PRO A 3 36.07 -36.02 47.03
C PRO A 3 35.79 -34.51 47.12
N PRO A 4 36.41 -33.68 46.25
CA PRO A 4 36.15 -32.26 46.25
C PRO A 4 34.66 -32.02 46.05
N LEU A 5 34.08 -31.16 46.88
CA LEU A 5 32.69 -30.74 46.75
C LEU A 5 32.49 -30.16 45.36
N LYS A 6 31.54 -30.74 44.61
CA LYS A 6 31.20 -30.30 43.25
C LYS A 6 30.67 -28.87 43.28
N ALA A 7 31.05 -28.05 42.30
CA ALA A 7 30.64 -26.65 42.29
C ALA A 7 29.15 -26.50 41.94
N PRO A 8 28.46 -25.43 42.37
CA PRO A 8 27.06 -25.19 42.01
C PRO A 8 26.81 -25.20 40.50
N SER A 9 27.75 -24.66 39.70
CA SER A 9 27.68 -24.65 38.23
C SER A 9 27.58 -26.05 37.64
N ASP A 10 28.37 -27.00 38.17
CA ASP A 10 28.42 -28.36 37.64
C ASP A 10 27.13 -29.13 37.94
N TYR A 11 26.48 -28.81 39.07
CA TYR A 11 25.15 -29.33 39.38
C TYR A 11 24.10 -28.73 38.45
N ILE A 12 24.12 -27.41 38.21
CA ILE A 12 23.17 -26.73 37.32
C ILE A 12 23.22 -27.29 35.90
N ASP A 13 24.43 -27.49 35.35
CA ASP A 13 24.61 -28.00 34.00
C ASP A 13 24.04 -29.42 33.87
N GLU A 14 24.32 -30.29 34.84
CA GLU A 14 23.81 -31.66 34.83
C GLU A 14 22.29 -31.72 35.03
N ILE A 15 21.74 -30.94 35.97
CA ILE A 15 20.29 -30.82 36.17
C ILE A 15 19.62 -30.34 34.88
N THR A 16 20.22 -29.37 34.19
CA THR A 16 19.70 -28.83 32.92
C THR A 16 19.69 -29.89 31.82
N ILE A 17 20.78 -30.65 31.68
CA ILE A 17 20.88 -31.76 30.71
C ILE A 17 19.84 -32.84 30.98
N LEU A 18 19.69 -33.27 32.24
CA LEU A 18 18.71 -34.27 32.65
C LEU A 18 17.28 -33.78 32.39
N THR A 19 17.02 -32.51 32.70
CA THR A 19 15.72 -31.85 32.46
C THR A 19 15.38 -31.80 30.98
N GLN A 20 16.35 -31.43 30.12
CA GLN A 20 16.19 -31.39 28.67
C GLN A 20 15.97 -32.80 28.08
N SER A 21 16.65 -33.80 28.62
CA SER A 21 16.53 -35.22 28.24
C SER A 21 15.28 -35.91 28.83
N ASN A 22 14.39 -35.16 29.47
CA ASN A 22 13.15 -35.63 30.09
C ASN A 22 13.36 -36.68 31.21
N GLN A 23 14.54 -36.70 31.83
CA GLN A 23 14.87 -37.55 32.98
C GLN A 23 14.54 -36.82 34.28
N LEU A 24 13.27 -36.45 34.46
CA LEU A 24 12.82 -35.49 35.48
C LEU A 24 13.04 -35.98 36.91
N GLU A 25 12.84 -37.27 37.19
CA GLU A 25 13.05 -37.82 38.54
C GLU A 25 14.53 -37.86 38.94
N GLU A 26 15.44 -38.05 37.99
CA GLU A 26 16.87 -37.96 38.25
C GLU A 26 17.29 -36.51 38.52
N ALA A 27 16.79 -35.59 37.70
CA ALA A 27 17.02 -34.16 37.91
C ALA A 27 16.52 -33.70 39.29
N LYS A 28 15.36 -34.19 39.76
CA LYS A 28 14.81 -33.86 41.08
C LYS A 28 15.70 -34.35 42.21
N ARG A 29 16.20 -35.60 42.12
CA ARG A 29 17.16 -36.14 43.11
C ARG A 29 18.42 -35.29 43.18
N LEU A 30 18.95 -34.93 42.02
CA LEU A 30 20.17 -34.12 41.92
C LEU A 30 19.97 -32.69 42.44
N VAL A 31 18.78 -32.10 42.27
CA VAL A 31 18.42 -30.81 42.88
C VAL A 31 18.46 -30.87 44.41
N VAL A 32 17.89 -31.93 45.01
CA VAL A 32 17.90 -32.10 46.47
C VAL A 32 19.33 -32.23 46.98
N GLU A 33 20.14 -33.08 46.34
CA GLU A 33 21.56 -33.22 46.69
C GLU A 33 22.32 -31.90 46.57
N ALA A 34 22.12 -31.16 45.47
CA ALA A 34 22.80 -29.90 45.23
C ALA A 34 22.44 -28.83 46.28
N LEU A 35 21.16 -28.76 46.67
CA LEU A 35 20.68 -27.78 47.66
C LEU A 35 21.02 -28.16 49.10
N ASP A 36 21.22 -29.45 49.40
CA ASP A 36 21.76 -29.90 50.70
C ASP A 36 23.22 -29.45 50.88
N VAL A 37 23.99 -29.36 49.80
CA VAL A 37 25.39 -28.94 49.81
C VAL A 37 25.54 -27.42 49.70
N HIS A 38 24.79 -26.79 48.78
CA HIS A 38 24.87 -25.37 48.45
C HIS A 38 23.56 -24.67 48.82
N LEU A 39 23.33 -24.59 50.13
CA LEU A 39 22.12 -24.00 50.69
C LEU A 39 21.91 -22.59 50.17
N ALA A 40 20.68 -22.33 49.70
CA ALA A 40 20.22 -21.04 49.23
C ALA A 40 21.01 -20.44 48.05
N ASP A 41 21.72 -21.22 47.23
CA ASP A 41 22.32 -20.71 46.00
C ASP A 41 21.23 -20.24 45.01
N LYS A 42 21.31 -18.97 44.58
CA LYS A 42 20.32 -18.33 43.71
C LYS A 42 20.05 -19.10 42.42
N ASN A 43 21.09 -19.57 41.75
CA ASN A 43 20.95 -20.17 40.42
C ASN A 43 20.46 -21.62 40.53
N LEU A 44 20.88 -22.35 41.57
CA LEU A 44 20.32 -23.67 41.90
C LEU A 44 18.83 -23.59 42.26
N LEU A 45 18.42 -22.59 43.06
CA LEU A 45 17.00 -22.39 43.38
C LEU A 45 16.15 -22.04 42.14
N LEU A 46 16.67 -21.20 41.23
CA LEU A 46 16.01 -20.91 39.95
C LEU A 46 15.89 -22.14 39.05
N THR A 47 16.96 -22.95 39.01
CA THR A 47 17.00 -24.20 38.23
C THR A 47 16.01 -25.22 38.81
N ALA A 48 15.97 -25.37 40.14
CA ALA A 48 15.00 -26.18 40.85
C ALA A 48 13.56 -25.74 40.53
N ASN A 49 13.24 -24.46 40.71
CA ASN A 49 11.91 -23.94 40.39
C ASN A 49 11.51 -24.27 38.94
N SER A 50 12.42 -24.06 37.97
CA SER A 50 12.17 -24.32 36.55
C SER A 50 11.95 -25.81 36.25
N LEU A 51 12.73 -26.70 36.88
CA LEU A 51 12.54 -28.15 36.79
C LEU A 51 11.15 -28.55 37.29
N TYR A 52 10.75 -28.09 38.47
CA TYR A 52 9.46 -28.47 39.06
C TYR A 52 8.26 -27.91 38.28
N ARG A 53 8.39 -26.72 37.65
CA ARG A 53 7.39 -26.25 36.68
C ARG A 53 7.28 -27.16 35.47
N ARG A 54 8.42 -27.62 34.94
CA ARG A 54 8.44 -28.55 33.81
C ARG A 54 7.87 -29.92 34.15
N SER A 55 8.03 -30.38 35.39
CA SER A 55 7.37 -31.60 35.88
C SER A 55 5.92 -31.39 36.31
N GLN A 56 5.35 -30.20 36.12
CA GLN A 56 3.98 -29.82 36.53
C GLN A 56 3.71 -29.97 38.04
N ASP A 57 4.76 -29.92 38.86
CA ASP A 57 4.64 -29.93 40.31
C ASP A 57 4.77 -28.50 40.82
N TYR A 58 3.67 -27.76 40.70
CA TYR A 58 3.61 -26.33 41.01
C TYR A 58 3.70 -26.06 42.51
N HIS A 59 3.31 -27.00 43.38
CA HIS A 59 3.48 -26.85 44.82
C HIS A 59 4.96 -26.83 45.20
N ALA A 60 5.75 -27.78 44.71
CA ALA A 60 7.20 -27.78 44.93
C ALA A 60 7.85 -26.55 44.29
N SER A 61 7.39 -26.15 43.10
CA SER A 61 7.88 -24.95 42.44
C SER A 61 7.71 -23.67 43.28
N VAL A 62 6.53 -23.48 43.88
CA VAL A 62 6.24 -22.35 44.78
C VAL A 62 7.18 -22.36 45.99
N VAL A 63 7.46 -23.52 46.59
CA VAL A 63 8.40 -23.62 47.72
C VAL A 63 9.78 -23.05 47.36
N TYR A 64 10.32 -23.39 46.18
CA TYR A 64 11.60 -22.85 45.74
C TYR A 64 11.53 -21.36 45.37
N ALA A 65 10.39 -20.88 44.85
CA ALA A 65 10.17 -19.46 44.60
C ALA A 65 10.10 -18.65 45.91
N GLU A 66 9.47 -19.18 46.95
CA GLU A 66 9.44 -18.58 48.29
C GLU A 66 10.83 -18.55 48.93
N GLN A 67 11.62 -19.62 48.77
CA GLN A 67 13.02 -19.63 49.19
C GLN A 67 13.84 -18.57 48.45
N LEU A 68 13.61 -18.35 47.16
CA LEU A 68 14.22 -17.25 46.40
C LEU A 68 13.84 -15.89 46.97
N ILE A 69 12.56 -15.67 47.30
CA ILE A 69 12.08 -14.42 47.91
C ILE A 69 12.73 -14.19 49.28
N GLN A 70 12.86 -15.24 50.10
CA GLN A 70 13.43 -15.17 51.43
C GLN A 70 14.94 -14.89 51.40
N SER A 71 15.68 -15.61 50.58
CA SER A 71 17.15 -15.49 50.49
C SER A 71 17.60 -14.30 49.64
N TYR A 72 16.79 -13.90 48.66
CA TYR A 72 17.09 -12.82 47.72
C TYR A 72 15.90 -11.85 47.56
N PRO A 73 15.55 -11.07 48.61
CA PRO A 73 14.35 -10.24 48.62
C PRO A 73 14.34 -9.11 47.57
N PHE A 74 15.49 -8.75 47.03
CA PHE A 74 15.68 -7.75 45.96
C PHE A 74 15.75 -8.36 44.55
N PHE A 75 15.31 -9.61 44.39
CA PHE A 75 15.29 -10.32 43.12
C PHE A 75 13.83 -10.53 42.63
N PRO A 76 13.36 -9.79 41.62
CA PRO A 76 11.96 -9.79 41.18
C PRO A 76 11.43 -11.16 40.74
N GLU A 77 12.28 -11.95 40.08
CA GLU A 77 11.93 -13.23 39.47
C GLU A 77 11.31 -14.24 40.46
N GLY A 78 11.75 -14.22 41.73
CA GLY A 78 11.18 -15.07 42.77
C GLY A 78 9.70 -14.76 43.03
N TYR A 79 9.35 -13.47 43.08
CA TYR A 79 7.96 -13.02 43.25
C TYR A 79 7.11 -13.33 42.03
N CYS A 80 7.63 -13.09 40.82
CA CYS A 80 6.93 -13.40 39.57
C CYS A 80 6.59 -14.89 39.49
N ARG A 81 7.56 -15.77 39.76
CA ARG A 81 7.37 -17.23 39.68
C ARG A 81 6.35 -17.71 40.70
N ALA A 82 6.50 -17.31 41.97
CA ALA A 82 5.54 -17.65 43.02
C ALA A 82 4.11 -17.20 42.66
N ALA A 83 3.94 -15.93 42.25
CA ALA A 83 2.63 -15.39 41.90
C ALA A 83 2.01 -16.09 40.68
N GLN A 84 2.81 -16.41 39.67
CA GLN A 84 2.34 -17.14 38.48
C GLN A 84 1.91 -18.57 38.82
N ASP A 85 2.72 -19.30 39.59
CA ASP A 85 2.43 -20.69 39.94
C ASP A 85 1.21 -20.81 40.86
N LEU A 86 1.09 -19.92 41.86
CA LEU A 86 -0.10 -19.83 42.71
C LEU A 86 -1.35 -19.42 41.92
N GLY A 87 -1.23 -18.37 41.09
CA GLY A 87 -2.38 -17.76 40.43
C GLY A 87 -2.87 -18.52 39.20
N PHE A 88 -1.98 -18.85 38.27
CA PHE A 88 -2.36 -19.41 36.96
C PHE A 88 -2.44 -20.94 36.95
N HIS A 89 -1.71 -21.63 37.85
CA HIS A 89 -1.67 -23.09 37.88
C HIS A 89 -2.43 -23.69 39.07
N LEU A 90 -2.28 -23.11 40.26
CA LEU A 90 -2.95 -23.61 41.47
C LEU A 90 -4.29 -22.93 41.78
N SER A 91 -4.64 -21.85 41.08
CA SER A 91 -5.86 -21.05 41.32
C SER A 91 -5.98 -20.49 42.75
N LEU A 92 -4.86 -20.32 43.45
CA LEU A 92 -4.75 -19.75 44.79
C LEU A 92 -4.62 -18.23 44.70
N TYR A 93 -5.67 -17.59 44.16
CA TYR A 93 -5.63 -16.16 43.77
C TYR A 93 -5.28 -15.21 44.92
N LYS A 94 -5.78 -15.47 46.13
CA LYS A 94 -5.52 -14.59 47.28
C LYS A 94 -4.03 -14.53 47.61
N GLU A 95 -3.38 -15.69 47.68
CA GLU A 95 -1.95 -15.80 48.00
C GLU A 95 -1.10 -15.19 46.88
N ALA A 96 -1.46 -15.45 45.62
CA ALA A 96 -0.81 -14.85 44.46
C ALA A 96 -0.92 -13.31 44.48
N LEU A 97 -2.10 -12.77 44.81
CA LEU A 97 -2.34 -11.33 44.91
C LEU A 97 -1.56 -10.68 46.07
N ASP A 98 -1.43 -11.36 47.21
CA ASP A 98 -0.66 -10.88 48.35
C ASP A 98 0.84 -10.80 48.00
N ILE A 99 1.39 -11.82 47.34
CA ILE A 99 2.78 -11.85 46.87
C ILE A 99 3.02 -10.74 45.85
N ILE A 100 2.17 -10.62 44.82
CA ILE A 100 2.41 -9.65 43.76
C ILE A 100 2.20 -8.20 44.25
N SER A 101 1.30 -7.97 45.21
CA SER A 101 1.09 -6.65 45.82
C SER A 101 2.26 -6.23 46.72
N ASN A 102 2.93 -7.19 47.36
CA ASN A 102 4.18 -6.94 48.06
C ASN A 102 5.31 -6.62 47.07
N ALA A 103 5.43 -7.40 46.00
CA ALA A 103 6.40 -7.17 44.93
C ALA A 103 6.27 -5.78 44.30
N ARG A 104 5.05 -5.34 43.94
CA ARG A 104 4.82 -4.01 43.35
C ARG A 104 5.24 -2.85 44.24
N ARG A 105 5.17 -3.00 45.58
CA ARG A 105 5.66 -1.98 46.52
C ARG A 105 7.18 -1.90 46.54
N ARG A 106 7.86 -3.01 46.25
CA ARG A 106 9.34 -3.10 46.24
C ARG A 106 9.94 -2.75 44.88
N PHE A 107 9.25 -3.14 43.80
CA PHE A 107 9.68 -2.97 42.41
C PHE A 107 8.57 -2.30 41.61
N PRO A 108 8.30 -1.00 41.84
CA PRO A 108 7.17 -0.31 41.21
C PRO A 108 7.28 -0.22 39.69
N ASP A 109 8.51 -0.22 39.15
CA ASP A 109 8.80 0.02 37.75
C ASP A 109 9.30 -1.24 37.01
N ASP A 110 9.37 -2.39 37.68
CA ASP A 110 9.89 -3.63 37.07
C ASP A 110 8.88 -4.23 36.08
N LEU A 111 9.34 -4.47 34.84
CA LEU A 111 8.51 -4.97 33.75
C LEU A 111 7.85 -6.31 34.09
N SER A 112 8.61 -7.27 34.60
CA SER A 112 8.12 -8.63 34.89
C SER A 112 7.09 -8.62 36.01
N ILE A 113 7.29 -7.79 37.03
CA ILE A 113 6.35 -7.62 38.15
C ILE A 113 5.06 -6.95 37.67
N LEU A 114 5.16 -5.86 36.90
CA LEU A 114 4.00 -5.16 36.36
C LEU A 114 3.18 -6.04 35.40
N TRP A 115 3.84 -6.77 34.51
CA TRP A 115 3.20 -7.71 33.59
C TRP A 115 2.48 -8.86 34.33
N THR A 116 3.16 -9.47 35.30
CA THR A 116 2.59 -10.54 36.12
C THR A 116 1.39 -10.04 36.93
N ALA A 117 1.52 -8.86 37.53
CA ALA A 117 0.42 -8.22 38.27
C ALA A 117 -0.78 -7.95 37.36
N PHE A 118 -0.55 -7.29 36.22
CA PHE A 118 -1.60 -6.97 35.26
C PHE A 118 -2.37 -8.23 34.85
N SER A 119 -1.66 -9.27 34.44
CA SER A 119 -2.24 -10.55 34.03
C SER A 119 -3.05 -11.21 35.16
N LEU A 120 -2.54 -11.17 36.40
CA LEU A 120 -3.20 -11.79 37.54
C LEU A 120 -4.49 -11.04 37.93
N TYR A 121 -4.47 -9.71 37.97
CA TYR A 121 -5.68 -8.92 38.26
C TYR A 121 -6.77 -9.15 37.20
N GLN A 122 -6.39 -9.29 35.92
CA GLN A 122 -7.34 -9.63 34.85
C GLN A 122 -7.98 -11.01 35.06
N VAL A 123 -7.20 -12.03 35.42
CA VAL A 123 -7.72 -13.38 35.68
C VAL A 123 -8.62 -13.40 36.91
N CYS A 124 -8.32 -12.60 37.94
CA CYS A 124 -9.13 -12.47 39.14
C CYS A 124 -10.41 -11.63 38.94
N GLY A 125 -10.57 -11.00 37.78
CA GLY A 125 -11.71 -10.11 37.49
C GLY A 125 -11.66 -8.74 38.17
N ASP A 126 -10.51 -8.36 38.74
CA ASP A 126 -10.28 -7.03 39.31
C ASP A 126 -9.88 -6.05 38.19
N ASP A 127 -10.88 -5.68 37.39
CA ASP A 127 -10.70 -4.81 36.22
C ASP A 127 -10.18 -3.41 36.63
N GLU A 128 -10.59 -2.89 37.80
CA GLU A 128 -10.18 -1.57 38.28
C GLU A 128 -8.67 -1.52 38.55
N THR A 129 -8.15 -2.49 39.32
CA THR A 129 -6.71 -2.55 39.59
C THR A 129 -5.94 -2.92 38.33
N ALA A 130 -6.47 -3.82 37.49
CA ALA A 130 -5.86 -4.16 36.21
C ALA A 130 -5.71 -2.93 35.29
N LEU A 131 -6.69 -2.01 35.27
CA LEU A 131 -6.60 -0.76 34.51
C LEU A 131 -5.47 0.14 35.04
N VAL A 132 -5.32 0.26 36.37
CA VAL A 132 -4.25 1.06 36.97
C VAL A 132 -2.89 0.48 36.60
N VAL A 133 -2.71 -0.84 36.77
CA VAL A 133 -1.43 -1.51 36.45
C VAL A 133 -1.15 -1.47 34.95
N GLY A 134 -2.15 -1.68 34.10
CA GLY A 134 -2.00 -1.61 32.64
C GLY A 134 -1.53 -0.24 32.16
N ASN A 135 -2.06 0.85 32.74
CA ASN A 135 -1.57 2.20 32.44
C ASN A 135 -0.11 2.41 32.86
N MET A 136 0.28 1.92 34.04
CA MET A 136 1.68 1.99 34.48
C MET A 136 2.59 1.19 33.56
N LEU A 137 2.16 -0.01 33.14
CA LEU A 137 2.93 -0.90 32.28
C LEU A 137 3.24 -0.24 30.92
N VAL A 138 2.23 0.26 30.20
CA VAL A 138 2.47 0.91 28.89
C VAL A 138 3.15 2.27 29.02
N GLY A 139 3.00 2.96 30.16
CA GLY A 139 3.64 4.24 30.40
C GLY A 139 5.13 4.12 30.72
N LEU A 140 5.52 3.13 31.52
CA LEU A 140 6.91 2.89 31.93
C LEU A 140 7.67 2.04 30.91
N HIS A 141 6.98 1.13 30.22
CA HIS A 141 7.57 0.20 29.24
C HIS A 141 6.89 0.31 27.86
N PRO A 142 6.96 1.48 27.20
CA PRO A 142 6.24 1.72 25.95
C PRO A 142 6.71 0.83 24.78
N THR A 143 7.90 0.26 24.87
CA THR A 143 8.49 -0.63 23.85
C THR A 143 8.17 -2.11 24.06
N PHE A 144 7.30 -2.47 25.02
CA PHE A 144 6.89 -3.85 25.27
C PHE A 144 5.54 -4.17 24.57
N PRO A 145 5.55 -4.74 23.35
CA PRO A 145 4.35 -4.87 22.51
C PRO A 145 3.27 -5.77 23.12
N ASP A 146 3.65 -6.81 23.87
CA ASP A 146 2.71 -7.80 24.44
C ASP A 146 1.74 -7.18 25.45
N SER A 147 2.07 -6.01 26.02
CA SER A 147 1.20 -5.30 26.96
C SER A 147 -0.05 -4.68 26.32
N TYR A 148 0.04 -4.28 25.05
CA TYR A 148 -1.00 -3.46 24.43
C TYR A 148 -2.28 -4.24 24.08
N PRO A 149 -2.24 -5.41 23.41
CA PRO A 149 -3.47 -6.15 23.08
C PRO A 149 -4.37 -6.48 24.28
N PRO A 150 -3.86 -7.07 25.39
CA PRO A 150 -4.70 -7.37 26.54
C PRO A 150 -5.17 -6.11 27.27
N PHE A 151 -4.39 -5.02 27.26
CA PHE A 151 -4.78 -3.77 27.89
C PHE A 151 -5.84 -3.00 27.09
N VAL A 152 -5.71 -2.92 25.78
CA VAL A 152 -6.73 -2.34 24.89
C VAL A 152 -8.03 -3.13 25.00
N LYS A 153 -7.97 -4.47 25.06
CA LYS A 153 -9.15 -5.31 25.29
C LYS A 153 -9.84 -4.97 26.62
N LEU A 154 -9.08 -4.76 27.69
CA LEU A 154 -9.61 -4.35 28.99
C LEU A 154 -10.27 -2.97 28.92
N LEU A 155 -9.62 -1.99 28.28
CA LEU A 155 -10.20 -0.65 28.10
C LEU A 155 -11.52 -0.69 27.35
N LEU A 156 -11.61 -1.50 26.29
CA LEU A 156 -12.85 -1.69 25.53
C LEU A 156 -13.94 -2.38 26.38
N LYS A 157 -13.58 -3.41 27.18
CA LYS A 157 -14.50 -4.05 28.14
C LYS A 157 -15.07 -3.02 29.12
N CYS A 158 -14.25 -2.09 29.58
CA CYS A 158 -14.64 -1.01 30.49
C CYS A 158 -15.20 0.25 29.78
N GLN A 159 -15.56 0.16 28.49
CA GLN A 159 -16.12 1.26 27.70
C GLN A 159 -15.24 2.53 27.60
N GLN A 160 -13.91 2.38 27.76
CA GLN A 160 -12.94 3.48 27.65
C GLN A 160 -12.32 3.56 26.24
N GLU A 161 -13.16 3.62 25.20
CA GLU A 161 -12.72 3.56 23.80
C GLU A 161 -11.81 4.74 23.39
N SER A 162 -12.11 5.96 23.86
CA SER A 162 -11.26 7.14 23.59
C SER A 162 -9.84 6.96 24.13
N LYS A 163 -9.71 6.36 25.31
CA LYS A 163 -8.41 6.09 25.95
C LYS A 163 -7.66 4.95 25.25
N ALA A 164 -8.38 3.90 24.82
CA ALA A 164 -7.81 2.84 24.00
C ALA A 164 -7.17 3.40 22.72
N ASN A 165 -7.84 4.35 22.06
CA ASN A 165 -7.30 5.01 20.88
C ASN A 165 -6.05 5.82 21.17
N GLN A 166 -6.05 6.64 22.24
CA GLN A 166 -4.87 7.41 22.64
C GLN A 166 -3.67 6.51 22.92
N ILE A 167 -3.88 5.38 23.60
CA ILE A 167 -2.82 4.42 23.89
C ILE A 167 -2.28 3.77 22.63
N VAL A 168 -3.14 3.35 21.70
CA VAL A 168 -2.71 2.73 20.43
C VAL A 168 -1.96 3.72 19.55
N GLU A 169 -2.40 4.98 19.47
CA GLU A 169 -1.69 6.03 18.74
C GLU A 169 -0.33 6.33 19.36
N ALA A 170 -0.24 6.38 20.69
CA ALA A 170 1.04 6.51 21.39
C ALA A 170 1.94 5.30 21.13
N ALA A 171 1.42 4.08 21.26
CA ALA A 171 2.16 2.84 21.00
C ALA A 171 2.77 2.82 19.59
N PHE A 172 1.98 3.25 18.60
CA PHE A 172 2.40 3.30 17.21
C PHE A 172 3.58 4.26 17.00
N SER A 173 3.67 5.35 17.77
CA SER A 173 4.83 6.25 17.69
C SER A 173 6.14 5.60 18.15
N PHE A 174 6.08 4.61 19.03
CA PHE A 174 7.23 3.85 19.52
C PHE A 174 7.50 2.58 18.69
N LEU A 175 6.44 1.95 18.19
CA LEU A 175 6.46 0.64 17.53
C LEU A 175 5.70 0.70 16.17
N PRO A 176 6.18 1.48 15.20
CA PRO A 176 5.44 1.74 13.95
C PRO A 176 5.35 0.52 13.01
N THR A 177 6.15 -0.51 13.25
CA THR A 177 6.19 -1.75 12.44
C THR A 177 5.64 -2.97 13.18
N ASP A 178 5.17 -2.82 14.42
CA ASP A 178 4.62 -3.94 15.18
C ASP A 178 3.22 -4.32 14.69
N ILE A 179 3.07 -5.55 14.19
CA ILE A 179 1.82 -6.06 13.59
C ILE A 179 0.67 -6.07 14.61
N GLY A 180 0.96 -6.34 15.88
CA GLY A 180 -0.04 -6.36 16.95
C GLY A 180 -0.63 -4.97 17.18
N ILE A 181 0.22 -3.94 17.26
CA ILE A 181 -0.21 -2.54 17.41
C ILE A 181 -1.02 -2.07 16.20
N ILE A 182 -0.53 -2.39 15.01
CA ILE A 182 -1.21 -2.07 13.76
C ILE A 182 -2.62 -2.65 13.71
N ARG A 183 -2.78 -3.92 14.11
CA ARG A 183 -4.08 -4.58 14.17
C ARG A 183 -5.04 -3.86 15.11
N LEU A 184 -4.58 -3.51 16.31
CA LEU A 184 -5.41 -2.79 17.29
C LEU A 184 -5.89 -1.44 16.74
N ARG A 185 -5.02 -0.75 16.01
CA ARG A 185 -5.36 0.53 15.37
C ARG A 185 -6.44 0.36 14.32
N LEU A 186 -6.28 -0.60 13.42
CA LEU A 186 -7.27 -0.91 12.38
C LEU A 186 -8.62 -1.31 13.00
N ASP A 187 -8.62 -2.14 14.04
CA ASP A 187 -9.84 -2.55 14.75
C ASP A 187 -10.58 -1.34 15.38
N LEU A 188 -9.86 -0.38 15.96
CA LEU A 188 -10.44 0.83 16.53
C LEU A 188 -11.01 1.77 15.46
N LEU A 189 -10.31 1.96 14.33
CA LEU A 189 -10.81 2.76 13.21
C LEU A 189 -12.11 2.18 12.64
N LEU A 190 -12.21 0.85 12.54
CA LEU A 190 -13.45 0.17 12.12
C LEU A 190 -14.61 0.40 13.09
N ARG A 191 -14.38 0.22 14.40
CA ARG A 191 -15.41 0.42 15.43
C ARG A 191 -16.00 1.83 15.38
N ARG A 192 -15.15 2.82 15.08
CA ARG A 192 -15.52 4.23 14.97
C ARG A 192 -16.08 4.63 13.61
N GLN A 193 -16.22 3.69 12.67
CA GLN A 193 -16.68 3.94 11.30
C GLN A 193 -15.79 4.95 10.53
N GLN A 194 -14.52 5.08 10.93
CA GLN A 194 -13.53 5.93 10.27
C GLN A 194 -12.93 5.21 9.05
N HIS A 195 -13.79 4.87 8.10
CA HIS A 195 -13.45 3.99 6.98
C HIS A 195 -12.39 4.55 6.04
N PHE A 196 -12.31 5.88 5.89
CA PHE A 196 -11.28 6.53 5.08
C PHE A 196 -9.89 6.37 5.70
N GLU A 197 -9.74 6.69 6.99
CA GLU A 197 -8.48 6.55 7.72
C GLU A 197 -8.05 5.08 7.84
N TYR A 198 -9.01 4.18 8.06
CA TYR A 198 -8.78 2.73 8.04
C TYR A 198 -8.19 2.26 6.71
N ARG A 199 -8.77 2.69 5.59
CA ARG A 199 -8.31 2.33 4.24
C ARG A 199 -6.93 2.88 3.98
N ASN A 200 -6.70 4.17 4.28
CA ASN A 200 -5.38 4.79 4.17
C ASN A 200 -4.33 3.98 4.94
N TRP A 201 -4.63 3.57 6.18
CA TRP A 201 -3.70 2.75 6.96
C TRP A 201 -3.44 1.37 6.38
N LEU A 202 -4.49 0.68 5.93
CA LEU A 202 -4.39 -0.62 5.26
C LEU A 202 -3.41 -0.55 4.07
N TYR A 203 -3.48 0.53 3.30
CA TYR A 203 -2.60 0.77 2.14
C TYR A 203 -1.17 1.13 2.53
N CYS A 204 -0.95 1.86 3.63
CA CYS A 204 0.38 2.19 4.18
C CYS A 204 1.17 0.95 4.54
N LEU A 205 0.47 -0.03 5.12
CA LEU A 205 1.07 -1.27 5.61
C LEU A 205 1.57 -2.15 4.47
N ALA A 206 0.76 -2.30 3.42
CA ALA A 206 1.09 -3.07 2.23
C ALA A 206 2.43 -2.63 1.60
N MET A 207 2.69 -1.31 1.61
CA MET A 207 3.88 -0.70 1.03
C MET A 207 5.11 -0.81 1.93
N ARG A 208 4.94 -0.75 3.26
CA ARG A 208 6.07 -0.69 4.22
C ARG A 208 6.55 -2.05 4.70
N MET A 209 5.72 -3.09 4.61
CA MET A 209 6.03 -4.43 5.15
C MET A 209 5.51 -5.55 4.21
N PRO A 210 5.90 -5.54 2.92
CA PRO A 210 5.32 -6.41 1.90
C PRO A 210 5.43 -7.91 2.21
N GLU A 211 6.51 -8.37 2.87
CA GLU A 211 6.72 -9.79 3.20
C GLU A 211 5.77 -10.36 4.27
N HIS A 212 5.15 -9.54 5.11
CA HIS A 212 4.35 -9.99 6.26
C HIS A 212 2.83 -9.81 6.08
N LEU A 213 2.40 -9.20 4.97
CA LEU A 213 1.06 -8.62 4.85
C LEU A 213 0.17 -9.27 3.81
N HIS A 214 0.65 -10.21 3.00
CA HIS A 214 -0.16 -10.74 1.90
C HIS A 214 -1.42 -11.49 2.39
N GLU A 215 -1.29 -12.46 3.29
CA GLU A 215 -2.47 -13.17 3.84
C GLU A 215 -3.28 -12.31 4.82
N PHE A 216 -2.60 -11.48 5.61
CA PHE A 216 -3.20 -10.68 6.68
C PHE A 216 -4.02 -9.49 6.14
N LEU A 217 -3.50 -8.72 5.17
CA LEU A 217 -4.26 -7.66 4.52
C LEU A 217 -5.38 -8.22 3.67
N VAL A 218 -5.17 -9.33 2.96
CA VAL A 218 -6.25 -9.96 2.19
C VAL A 218 -7.38 -10.40 3.13
N GLY A 219 -7.10 -10.94 4.32
CA GLY A 219 -8.12 -11.28 5.31
C GLY A 219 -8.89 -10.07 5.88
N ILE A 220 -8.18 -8.99 6.20
CA ILE A 220 -8.74 -7.75 6.74
C ILE A 220 -9.50 -6.94 5.66
N HIS A 221 -8.94 -6.87 4.45
CA HIS A 221 -9.58 -6.27 3.28
C HIS A 221 -10.82 -7.06 2.87
N ARG A 222 -10.76 -8.41 2.83
CA ARG A 222 -11.94 -9.26 2.58
C ARG A 222 -13.05 -9.00 3.61
N SER A 223 -12.74 -8.95 4.91
CA SER A 223 -13.75 -8.64 5.94
C SER A 223 -14.36 -7.23 5.79
N HIS A 224 -13.58 -6.26 5.34
CA HIS A 224 -14.04 -4.88 5.10
C HIS A 224 -14.87 -4.72 3.81
N VAL A 225 -14.40 -5.29 2.70
CA VAL A 225 -15.13 -5.30 1.41
C VAL A 225 -16.45 -6.04 1.57
N MET A 226 -16.47 -7.14 2.35
CA MET A 226 -17.68 -7.89 2.68
C MET A 226 -18.64 -7.13 3.60
N SER A 227 -18.14 -6.35 4.57
CA SER A 227 -18.99 -5.59 5.52
C SER A 227 -19.52 -4.27 4.97
N ASN A 228 -18.91 -3.71 3.93
CA ASN A 228 -19.29 -2.42 3.33
C ASN A 228 -19.80 -2.50 1.89
N ARG A 229 -20.47 -3.60 1.51
CA ARG A 229 -21.33 -3.70 0.31
C ARG A 229 -22.58 -2.79 0.37
N ARG A 230 -22.45 -1.54 0.81
CA ARG A 230 -23.41 -0.50 0.42
C ARG A 230 -23.07 -0.05 -0.99
N LEU A 231 -23.27 -0.96 -1.94
CA LEU A 231 -23.31 -0.61 -3.35
C LEU A 231 -24.53 0.32 -3.53
N PRO A 232 -24.39 1.45 -4.25
CA PRO A 232 -25.55 2.24 -4.62
C PRO A 232 -26.59 1.36 -5.33
N PRO A 233 -27.90 1.62 -5.12
CA PRO A 233 -28.96 0.84 -5.74
C PRO A 233 -28.85 0.91 -7.27
N GLN A 234 -28.96 -0.26 -7.93
CA GLN A 234 -28.97 -0.50 -9.37
C GLN A 234 -27.99 0.36 -10.19
N ARG A 235 -26.77 -0.13 -10.36
CA ARG A 235 -25.81 0.45 -11.31
C ARG A 235 -26.29 0.23 -12.75
N ASP A 236 -25.96 1.17 -13.63
CA ASP A 236 -26.12 1.03 -15.08
C ASP A 236 -25.02 0.09 -15.60
N PRO A 237 -25.38 -1.09 -16.15
CA PRO A 237 -24.42 -2.08 -16.63
C PRO A 237 -23.62 -1.63 -17.85
N TYR A 238 -24.01 -0.55 -18.52
CA TYR A 238 -23.35 -0.05 -19.73
C TYR A 238 -22.77 1.36 -19.55
N ALA A 239 -22.58 1.77 -18.30
CA ALA A 239 -21.95 3.04 -17.95
C ALA A 239 -20.55 2.78 -17.37
N CYS A 240 -19.59 3.60 -17.80
CA CYS A 240 -18.20 3.56 -17.39
C CYS A 240 -17.76 4.96 -16.95
N ASP A 241 -17.08 5.03 -15.82
CA ASP A 241 -16.36 6.22 -15.39
C ASP A 241 -14.90 6.17 -15.87
N VAL A 242 -14.20 7.29 -15.77
CA VAL A 242 -12.75 7.37 -15.96
C VAL A 242 -12.10 8.00 -14.74
N CYS A 243 -10.96 7.47 -14.33
CA CYS A 243 -10.13 8.01 -13.25
C CYS A 243 -8.73 8.32 -13.78
N CYS A 244 -8.23 9.51 -13.50
CA CYS A 244 -6.84 9.90 -13.81
C CYS A 244 -6.18 10.65 -12.64
N ILE A 245 -4.85 10.59 -12.60
CA ILE A 245 -4.03 11.46 -11.74
C ILE A 245 -3.34 12.49 -12.63
N ALA A 246 -3.53 13.77 -12.35
CA ALA A 246 -2.94 14.88 -13.09
C ALA A 246 -1.88 15.60 -12.25
N SER A 247 -0.75 15.94 -12.86
CA SER A 247 0.35 16.69 -12.26
C SER A 247 0.94 17.63 -13.31
N ASP A 248 0.67 18.93 -13.18
CA ASP A 248 1.10 19.96 -14.15
C ASP A 248 0.72 19.64 -15.61
N GLU A 249 -0.57 19.39 -15.82
CA GLU A 249 -1.14 18.96 -17.11
C GLU A 249 -1.93 20.08 -17.83
N SER A 250 -1.73 21.36 -17.48
CA SER A 250 -2.46 22.49 -18.09
C SER A 250 -2.49 22.48 -19.63
N PRO A 251 -1.39 22.12 -20.34
CA PRO A 251 -1.41 22.15 -21.80
C PRO A 251 -2.33 21.10 -22.45
N TYR A 252 -2.77 20.08 -21.69
CA TYR A 252 -3.39 18.86 -22.23
C TYR A 252 -4.67 18.44 -21.50
N ILE A 253 -4.90 18.88 -20.27
CA ILE A 253 -6.00 18.36 -19.44
C ILE A 253 -7.39 18.62 -20.05
N ALA A 254 -7.56 19.71 -20.79
CA ALA A 254 -8.79 19.99 -21.52
C ALA A 254 -9.05 18.98 -22.65
N GLU A 255 -7.99 18.54 -23.35
CA GLU A 255 -8.07 17.53 -24.41
C GLU A 255 -8.49 16.17 -23.85
N PHE A 256 -7.91 15.79 -22.71
CA PHE A 256 -8.29 14.58 -21.96
C PHE A 256 -9.76 14.62 -21.55
N ILE A 257 -10.22 15.69 -20.91
CA ILE A 257 -11.60 15.79 -20.43
C ILE A 257 -12.58 15.75 -21.61
N HIS A 258 -12.31 16.52 -22.67
CA HIS A 258 -13.14 16.51 -23.88
C HIS A 258 -13.27 15.11 -24.46
N HIS A 259 -12.16 14.39 -24.61
CA HIS A 259 -12.15 13.06 -25.21
C HIS A 259 -13.09 12.07 -24.50
N TYR A 260 -12.98 11.98 -23.17
CA TYR A 260 -13.80 11.05 -22.40
C TYR A 260 -15.28 11.49 -22.33
N LEU A 261 -15.57 12.80 -22.34
CA LEU A 261 -16.94 13.30 -22.53
C LEU A 261 -17.50 12.96 -23.91
N TYR A 262 -16.69 13.15 -24.97
CA TYR A 262 -17.07 12.91 -26.36
C TYR A 262 -17.45 11.44 -26.60
N LEU A 263 -16.73 10.50 -25.98
CA LEU A 263 -16.99 9.07 -26.10
C LEU A 263 -18.03 8.53 -25.10
N GLY A 264 -18.68 9.40 -24.33
CA GLY A 264 -19.83 9.07 -23.50
C GLY A 264 -19.50 8.44 -22.14
N PHE A 265 -18.29 8.66 -21.61
CA PHE A 265 -17.99 8.27 -20.23
C PHE A 265 -18.85 9.07 -19.26
N SER A 266 -19.35 8.38 -18.23
CA SER A 266 -20.41 8.91 -17.36
C SER A 266 -19.87 9.94 -16.38
N ASN A 267 -18.74 9.64 -15.72
CA ASN A 267 -18.04 10.58 -14.85
C ASN A 267 -16.54 10.56 -15.12
N ILE A 268 -15.89 11.70 -14.88
CA ILE A 268 -14.44 11.90 -14.99
C ILE A 268 -13.93 12.31 -13.61
N TYR A 269 -13.19 11.43 -12.94
CA TYR A 269 -12.60 11.68 -11.63
C TYR A 269 -11.11 12.00 -11.78
N ILE A 270 -10.72 13.21 -11.40
CA ILE A 270 -9.35 13.73 -11.58
C ILE A 270 -8.74 13.96 -10.20
N GLY A 271 -7.68 13.21 -9.89
CA GLY A 271 -6.84 13.45 -8.72
C GLY A 271 -5.72 14.41 -9.06
N LEU A 272 -5.76 15.61 -8.51
CA LEU A 272 -4.70 16.61 -8.65
C LEU A 272 -3.56 16.28 -7.68
N ASN A 273 -2.39 16.06 -8.24
CA ASN A 273 -1.18 15.72 -7.52
C ASN A 273 -0.12 16.80 -7.76
N ASN A 274 0.25 17.51 -6.69
CA ASN A 274 1.29 18.52 -6.59
C ASN A 274 1.38 19.45 -7.82
N SER A 275 0.22 19.81 -8.36
CA SER A 275 0.16 20.72 -9.50
C SER A 275 0.34 22.15 -9.01
N VAL A 276 1.25 22.86 -9.67
CA VAL A 276 1.58 24.25 -9.41
C VAL A 276 1.21 25.15 -10.60
N ASP A 277 0.84 24.56 -11.73
CA ASP A 277 0.36 25.25 -12.91
C ASP A 277 -1.17 25.49 -12.89
N SER A 278 -1.73 25.93 -14.02
CA SER A 278 -3.15 26.22 -14.19
C SER A 278 -4.06 24.99 -14.33
N THR A 279 -3.59 23.76 -14.05
CA THR A 279 -4.36 22.52 -14.26
C THR A 279 -5.66 22.58 -13.48
N GLU A 280 -5.58 22.96 -12.20
CA GLU A 280 -6.74 23.09 -11.32
C GLU A 280 -7.75 24.11 -11.86
N VAL A 281 -7.26 25.26 -12.35
CA VAL A 281 -8.09 26.34 -12.88
C VAL A 281 -8.88 25.86 -14.09
N ILE A 282 -8.21 25.20 -15.04
CA ILE A 282 -8.82 24.67 -16.26
C ILE A 282 -9.89 23.62 -15.90
N VAL A 283 -9.57 22.67 -15.01
CA VAL A 283 -10.53 21.63 -14.59
C VAL A 283 -11.75 22.26 -13.91
N ARG A 284 -11.56 23.25 -13.03
CA ARG A 284 -12.67 23.92 -12.32
C ARG A 284 -13.58 24.70 -13.27
N LYS A 285 -13.04 25.35 -14.30
CA LYS A 285 -13.84 26.00 -15.35
C LYS A 285 -14.74 24.99 -16.04
N ILE A 286 -14.20 23.84 -16.45
CA ILE A 286 -14.97 22.77 -17.11
C ILE A 286 -16.02 22.18 -16.15
N ALA A 287 -15.64 21.83 -14.92
CA ALA A 287 -16.52 21.23 -13.92
C ALA A 287 -17.70 22.14 -13.52
N SER A 288 -17.57 23.47 -13.70
CA SER A 288 -18.67 24.41 -13.46
C SER A 288 -19.87 24.21 -14.41
N ALA A 289 -19.62 23.65 -15.60
CA ALA A 289 -20.65 23.35 -16.60
C ALA A 289 -20.91 21.85 -16.77
N TYR A 290 -19.95 21.00 -16.38
CA TYR A 290 -20.06 19.54 -16.41
C TYR A 290 -20.02 18.96 -14.99
N PRO A 291 -21.19 18.77 -14.33
CA PRO A 291 -21.27 18.22 -12.96
C PRO A 291 -20.70 16.81 -12.82
N ASN A 292 -20.46 16.12 -13.94
CA ASN A 292 -19.85 14.80 -14.00
C ASN A 292 -18.32 14.84 -14.11
N VAL A 293 -17.70 16.02 -14.09
CA VAL A 293 -16.25 16.20 -13.96
C VAL A 293 -15.93 16.55 -12.50
N HIS A 294 -15.16 15.69 -11.84
CA HIS A 294 -14.88 15.73 -10.41
C HIS A 294 -13.39 15.92 -10.18
N LEU A 295 -13.03 16.85 -9.29
CA LEU A 295 -11.64 17.19 -8.96
C LEU A 295 -11.36 16.92 -7.49
N PHE A 296 -10.25 16.24 -7.20
CA PHE A 296 -9.82 15.87 -5.85
C PHE A 296 -8.37 16.28 -5.64
N ASP A 297 -8.08 16.92 -4.51
CA ASP A 297 -6.69 17.04 -4.06
C ASP A 297 -6.23 15.69 -3.51
N VAL A 298 -5.15 15.15 -4.07
CA VAL A 298 -4.53 13.89 -3.61
C VAL A 298 -3.10 14.07 -3.13
N ASN A 299 -2.67 15.30 -2.81
CA ASN A 299 -1.30 15.63 -2.39
C ASN A 299 -0.87 14.82 -1.15
N ASP A 300 -1.70 14.82 -0.11
CA ASP A 300 -1.45 14.05 1.12
C ASP A 300 -1.38 12.55 0.82
N VAL A 301 -2.26 12.06 -0.04
CA VAL A 301 -2.31 10.64 -0.43
C VAL A 301 -1.05 10.28 -1.22
N GLN A 302 -0.63 11.09 -2.19
CA GLN A 302 0.58 10.85 -2.97
C GLN A 302 1.82 10.82 -2.07
N SER A 303 1.93 11.77 -1.13
CA SER A 303 3.09 11.85 -0.22
C SER A 303 3.25 10.60 0.65
N LEU A 304 2.14 9.98 1.02
CA LEU A 304 2.11 8.81 1.92
C LEU A 304 2.06 7.48 1.18
N PHE A 305 1.47 7.44 -0.02
CA PHE A 305 1.04 6.20 -0.69
C PHE A 305 1.37 6.14 -2.17
N MET A 306 2.11 7.13 -2.69
CA MET A 306 2.49 7.26 -4.10
C MET A 306 1.26 7.23 -5.03
N GLN A 307 1.50 7.08 -6.33
CA GLN A 307 0.46 7.13 -7.36
C GLN A 307 -0.57 6.00 -7.21
N ALA A 308 -0.16 4.81 -6.79
CA ALA A 308 -1.07 3.69 -6.55
C ALA A 308 -2.10 4.02 -5.47
N GLY A 309 -1.68 4.69 -4.38
CA GLY A 309 -2.58 5.18 -3.34
C GLY A 309 -3.63 6.15 -3.84
N CYS A 310 -3.23 7.08 -4.71
CA CYS A 310 -4.14 8.06 -5.31
C CYS A 310 -5.23 7.38 -6.15
N TYR A 311 -4.85 6.43 -7.00
CA TYR A 311 -5.81 5.66 -7.79
C TYR A 311 -6.78 4.83 -6.93
N ARG A 312 -6.31 4.25 -5.82
CA ARG A 312 -7.18 3.53 -4.86
C ARG A 312 -8.23 4.45 -4.24
N VAL A 313 -7.82 5.64 -3.79
CA VAL A 313 -8.74 6.62 -3.18
C VAL A 313 -9.79 7.10 -4.19
N LEU A 314 -9.38 7.39 -5.42
CA LEU A 314 -10.31 7.76 -6.49
C LEU A 314 -11.29 6.63 -6.80
N PHE A 315 -10.82 5.39 -6.95
CA PHE A 315 -11.68 4.23 -7.20
C PHE A 315 -12.74 4.08 -6.13
N ASP A 316 -12.34 4.15 -4.87
CA ASP A 316 -13.25 4.02 -3.73
C ASP A 316 -14.26 5.15 -3.66
N TYR A 317 -13.82 6.39 -3.93
CA TYR A 317 -14.69 7.54 -3.97
C TYR A 317 -15.76 7.38 -5.05
N ALA A 318 -15.32 7.05 -6.27
CA ALA A 318 -16.18 6.86 -7.43
C ALA A 318 -17.13 5.67 -7.23
N ARG A 319 -16.64 4.55 -6.68
CA ARG A 319 -17.43 3.36 -6.35
C ARG A 319 -18.61 3.68 -5.43
N GLN A 320 -18.46 4.62 -4.49
CA GLN A 320 -19.53 4.94 -3.54
C GLN A 320 -20.63 5.85 -4.11
N ARG A 321 -20.32 6.62 -5.15
CA ARG A 321 -21.19 7.72 -5.64
C ARG A 321 -21.71 7.52 -7.04
N SER A 322 -20.94 6.82 -7.86
CA SER A 322 -21.30 6.57 -9.24
C SER A 322 -22.39 5.53 -9.38
N THR A 323 -23.27 5.74 -10.34
CA THR A 323 -24.20 4.73 -10.85
C THR A 323 -23.58 3.88 -11.94
N SER A 324 -22.36 4.17 -12.42
CA SER A 324 -21.66 3.34 -13.41
C SER A 324 -21.33 1.96 -12.86
N SER A 325 -21.29 0.96 -13.72
CA SER A 325 -20.82 -0.38 -13.34
C SER A 325 -19.30 -0.53 -13.48
N TYR A 326 -18.70 0.29 -14.34
CA TYR A 326 -17.30 0.17 -14.73
C TYR A 326 -16.52 1.47 -14.48
N CYS A 327 -15.20 1.33 -14.38
CA CYS A 327 -14.25 2.43 -14.33
C CYS A 327 -12.99 2.10 -15.13
N LEU A 328 -12.53 3.03 -15.96
CA LEU A 328 -11.25 2.98 -16.65
C LEU A 328 -10.20 3.82 -15.90
N PHE A 329 -8.99 3.30 -15.77
CA PHE A 329 -7.84 4.06 -15.26
C PHE A 329 -6.91 4.41 -16.40
N VAL A 330 -6.60 5.70 -16.52
CA VAL A 330 -5.76 6.25 -17.59
C VAL A 330 -5.00 7.46 -17.11
N ASP A 331 -3.84 7.70 -17.70
CA ASP A 331 -3.06 8.92 -17.54
C ASP A 331 -3.54 9.99 -18.54
N VAL A 332 -3.16 11.26 -18.34
CA VAL A 332 -3.67 12.38 -19.16
C VAL A 332 -3.23 12.30 -20.63
N ASP A 333 -2.15 11.59 -20.92
CA ASP A 333 -1.61 11.29 -22.25
C ASP A 333 -2.19 10.01 -22.89
N GLU A 334 -3.24 9.41 -22.30
CA GLU A 334 -3.83 8.15 -22.74
C GLU A 334 -5.28 8.29 -23.20
N PHE A 335 -5.55 7.89 -24.44
CA PHE A 335 -6.83 8.10 -25.13
C PHE A 335 -7.44 6.76 -25.56
N TRP A 336 -8.64 6.49 -25.05
CA TRP A 336 -9.38 5.26 -25.36
C TRP A 336 -10.05 5.35 -26.73
N VAL A 337 -9.84 4.35 -27.58
CA VAL A 337 -10.53 4.23 -28.87
C VAL A 337 -11.06 2.82 -29.06
N ALA A 338 -12.14 2.68 -29.81
CA ALA A 338 -12.71 1.40 -30.18
C ALA A 338 -13.07 1.37 -31.66
N ASP A 339 -13.02 0.18 -32.25
CA ASP A 339 -13.33 -0.05 -33.65
C ASP A 339 -14.85 -0.27 -33.87
N PRO A 340 -15.50 0.50 -34.77
CA PRO A 340 -14.99 1.68 -35.49
C PRO A 340 -15.03 2.96 -34.65
N PHE A 341 -14.19 3.96 -34.95
CA PHE A 341 -14.32 5.29 -34.34
C PHE A 341 -15.35 6.16 -35.09
N PRO A 342 -16.19 6.93 -34.38
CA PRO A 342 -16.33 7.00 -32.92
C PRO A 342 -17.35 5.97 -32.41
N LYS A 343 -16.89 4.96 -31.66
CA LYS A 343 -17.75 4.07 -30.87
C LYS A 343 -17.80 4.57 -29.43
N SER A 344 -19.01 4.74 -28.90
CA SER A 344 -19.19 5.15 -27.50
C SER A 344 -18.81 4.02 -26.55
N ILE A 345 -18.39 4.37 -25.32
CA ILE A 345 -18.11 3.36 -24.29
C ILE A 345 -19.36 2.54 -23.94
N ARG A 346 -20.55 3.13 -24.05
CA ARG A 346 -21.81 2.43 -23.82
C ARG A 346 -22.04 1.34 -24.86
N ASP A 347 -21.92 1.67 -26.14
CA ASP A 347 -22.11 0.70 -27.23
C ASP A 347 -21.06 -0.42 -27.14
N PHE A 348 -19.82 -0.06 -26.83
CA PHE A 348 -18.74 -1.03 -26.60
C PHE A 348 -19.05 -2.04 -25.49
N LEU A 349 -19.62 -1.58 -24.36
CA LEU A 349 -20.02 -2.43 -23.23
C LEU A 349 -21.27 -3.27 -23.54
N GLN A 350 -22.22 -2.75 -24.33
CA GLN A 350 -23.44 -3.48 -24.72
C GLN A 350 -23.15 -4.67 -25.62
N GLU A 351 -22.11 -4.59 -26.44
CA GLU A 351 -21.66 -5.66 -27.34
C GLU A 351 -20.98 -6.84 -26.61
N ARG A 352 -20.77 -6.74 -25.29
CA ARG A 352 -19.95 -7.69 -24.53
C ARG A 352 -20.70 -8.29 -23.34
N PRO A 353 -20.37 -9.54 -22.96
CA PRO A 353 -20.83 -10.08 -21.70
C PRO A 353 -20.23 -9.28 -20.53
N ALA A 354 -20.88 -9.35 -19.37
CA ALA A 354 -20.33 -8.75 -18.16
C ALA A 354 -18.97 -9.38 -17.81
N PHE A 355 -18.03 -8.53 -17.41
CA PHE A 355 -16.69 -8.89 -16.98
C PHE A 355 -16.32 -8.18 -15.67
N ASP A 356 -15.31 -8.68 -14.97
CA ASP A 356 -14.70 -8.02 -13.82
C ASP A 356 -13.58 -7.08 -14.25
N VAL A 357 -12.76 -7.52 -15.21
CA VAL A 357 -11.67 -6.72 -15.77
C VAL A 357 -11.61 -6.92 -17.29
N TYR A 358 -11.49 -5.83 -18.04
CA TYR A 358 -11.18 -5.86 -19.47
C TYR A 358 -9.84 -5.17 -19.71
N CYS A 359 -8.90 -5.88 -20.31
CA CYS A 359 -7.54 -5.39 -20.58
C CYS A 359 -7.42 -4.80 -21.99
N LEU A 360 -6.77 -3.65 -22.10
CA LEU A 360 -6.58 -2.89 -23.33
C LEU A 360 -5.10 -2.62 -23.53
N HIS A 361 -4.51 -3.07 -24.63
CA HIS A 361 -3.10 -2.75 -24.91
C HIS A 361 -2.90 -1.28 -25.25
N TRP A 362 -1.70 -0.83 -24.94
CA TRP A 362 -1.16 0.41 -25.44
C TRP A 362 -0.81 0.34 -26.92
N ILE A 363 -1.08 1.45 -27.59
CA ILE A 363 -0.48 1.81 -28.86
C ILE A 363 0.28 3.11 -28.63
N ILE A 364 1.60 3.00 -28.60
CA ILE A 364 2.49 4.15 -28.44
C ILE A 364 2.51 4.93 -29.75
N LEU A 365 2.27 6.23 -29.66
CA LEU A 365 2.36 7.12 -30.82
C LEU A 365 3.78 7.67 -30.93
N SER A 366 4.37 7.60 -32.12
CA SER A 366 5.74 8.04 -32.38
C SER A 366 5.80 9.03 -33.54
N GLY A 367 6.53 10.13 -33.35
CA GLY A 367 6.72 11.17 -34.38
C GLY A 367 5.54 12.13 -34.52
N GLU A 368 4.91 12.52 -33.41
CA GLU A 368 3.83 13.52 -33.40
C GLU A 368 4.38 14.94 -33.59
N GLU A 369 3.55 15.82 -34.19
CA GLU A 369 3.86 17.25 -34.26
C GLU A 369 3.69 17.93 -32.89
N PHE A 370 4.45 19.00 -32.68
CA PHE A 370 4.45 19.80 -31.44
C PHE A 370 3.05 20.32 -31.11
N PHE A 371 2.52 19.92 -29.96
CA PHE A 371 1.14 20.21 -29.53
C PHE A 371 0.05 19.85 -30.53
N SER A 372 0.28 18.79 -31.33
CA SER A 372 -0.78 18.23 -32.17
C SER A 372 -2.01 17.84 -31.32
N PRO A 373 -3.25 18.06 -31.82
CA PRO A 373 -4.44 17.59 -31.13
C PRO A 373 -4.46 16.06 -30.98
N PRO A 374 -5.17 15.49 -30.00
CA PRO A 374 -5.31 14.05 -29.86
C PRO A 374 -5.89 13.42 -31.13
N LEU A 375 -5.56 12.15 -31.38
CA LEU A 375 -5.97 11.39 -32.57
C LEU A 375 -5.41 11.91 -33.90
N THR A 376 -4.54 12.93 -33.88
CA THR A 376 -3.77 13.30 -35.08
C THR A 376 -2.87 12.13 -35.46
N PRO A 377 -2.88 11.66 -36.72
CA PRO A 377 -2.04 10.54 -37.13
C PRO A 377 -0.55 10.81 -36.85
N PRO A 378 0.14 9.93 -36.08
CA PRO A 378 1.57 10.01 -35.88
C PRO A 378 2.32 9.48 -37.12
N GLN A 379 3.65 9.48 -37.07
CA GLN A 379 4.45 8.79 -38.09
C GLN A 379 4.33 7.26 -37.95
N GLU A 380 4.31 6.76 -36.72
CA GLU A 380 4.23 5.32 -36.45
C GLU A 380 3.31 5.02 -35.27
N TYR A 381 2.54 3.93 -35.40
CA TYR A 381 1.82 3.29 -34.31
C TYR A 381 2.61 2.05 -33.83
N VAL A 382 2.91 1.99 -32.53
CA VAL A 382 3.69 0.90 -31.95
C VAL A 382 2.87 0.17 -30.91
N TRP A 383 2.59 -1.11 -31.16
CA TRP A 383 1.89 -1.97 -30.23
C TRP A 383 2.82 -2.43 -29.11
N ASP A 384 2.40 -2.15 -27.89
CA ASP A 384 3.18 -2.38 -26.68
C ASP A 384 2.47 -3.38 -25.77
N GLN A 385 3.26 -4.16 -25.02
CA GLN A 385 2.76 -5.20 -24.11
C GLN A 385 1.95 -4.63 -22.95
N HIS A 386 2.22 -3.39 -22.52
CA HIS A 386 1.54 -2.83 -21.36
C HIS A 386 0.05 -2.63 -21.65
N VAL A 387 -0.76 -2.77 -20.61
CA VAL A 387 -2.21 -2.66 -20.68
C VAL A 387 -2.74 -1.61 -19.71
N LYS A 388 -3.88 -1.01 -20.06
CA LYS A 388 -4.82 -0.43 -19.09
C LYS A 388 -6.02 -1.34 -18.93
N SER A 389 -6.82 -1.06 -17.90
CA SER A 389 -7.91 -1.94 -17.49
C SER A 389 -9.20 -1.17 -17.23
N ILE A 390 -10.29 -1.63 -17.84
CA ILE A 390 -11.65 -1.29 -17.38
C ILE A 390 -12.00 -2.27 -16.26
N CYS A 391 -12.37 -1.75 -15.10
CA CYS A 391 -12.61 -2.52 -13.88
C CYS A 391 -14.06 -2.40 -13.45
N SER A 392 -14.70 -3.52 -13.11
CA SER A 392 -16.04 -3.55 -12.53
C SER A 392 -16.01 -3.09 -11.08
N TYR A 393 -16.91 -2.17 -10.71
CA TYR A 393 -17.11 -1.79 -9.30
C TYR A 393 -17.70 -2.92 -8.44
N ALA A 394 -18.22 -3.98 -9.07
CA ALA A 394 -18.73 -5.16 -8.37
C ALA A 394 -17.63 -6.19 -8.04
N ALA A 395 -16.48 -6.11 -8.71
CA ALA A 395 -15.38 -7.04 -8.50
C ALA A 395 -14.70 -6.86 -7.13
N ASP A 396 -14.14 -7.97 -6.63
CA ASP A 396 -13.43 -8.03 -5.35
C ASP A 396 -11.91 -7.87 -5.58
N PHE A 397 -11.46 -6.62 -5.70
CA PHE A 397 -10.03 -6.31 -5.86
C PHE A 397 -9.26 -6.44 -4.53
N ILE A 398 -8.05 -7.00 -4.61
CA ILE A 398 -7.03 -6.95 -3.55
C ILE A 398 -6.25 -5.64 -3.65
N ASP A 399 -5.91 -5.24 -4.88
CA ASP A 399 -5.17 -4.01 -5.15
C ASP A 399 -5.62 -3.32 -6.44
N MET A 400 -5.64 -1.99 -6.43
CA MET A 400 -5.85 -1.13 -7.60
C MET A 400 -4.53 -0.42 -7.94
N ARG A 401 -4.07 -0.59 -9.18
CA ARG A 401 -2.84 0.03 -9.72
C ARG A 401 -3.18 0.80 -10.99
N ALA A 402 -2.25 1.65 -11.45
CA ALA A 402 -2.44 2.51 -12.62
C ALA A 402 -2.64 1.74 -13.95
N HIS A 403 -2.12 0.51 -14.05
CA HIS A 403 -2.18 -0.31 -15.27
C HIS A 403 -3.24 -1.42 -15.17
N ALA A 404 -3.08 -2.30 -14.19
CA ALA A 404 -3.89 -3.48 -14.04
C ALA A 404 -4.12 -3.81 -12.55
N PRO A 405 -5.32 -4.19 -12.12
CA PRO A 405 -5.59 -4.51 -10.72
C PRO A 405 -5.01 -5.88 -10.32
N LEU A 406 -5.00 -6.15 -9.02
CA LEU A 406 -4.85 -7.49 -8.46
C LEU A 406 -6.23 -7.90 -7.93
N ILE A 407 -6.81 -8.97 -8.46
CA ILE A 407 -8.17 -9.41 -8.09
C ILE A 407 -8.13 -10.65 -7.18
N ALA A 408 -9.07 -10.72 -6.24
CA ALA A 408 -9.21 -11.90 -5.38
C ALA A 408 -9.60 -13.13 -6.21
N PHE A 409 -8.93 -14.25 -5.97
CA PHE A 409 -9.25 -15.49 -6.66
C PHE A 409 -10.65 -15.99 -6.28
N SER A 410 -11.47 -16.26 -7.30
CA SER A 410 -12.70 -17.04 -7.19
C SER A 410 -13.03 -17.70 -8.53
N ASP A 411 -13.78 -18.81 -8.50
CA ASP A 411 -14.21 -19.53 -9.72
C ASP A 411 -15.14 -18.71 -10.63
N GLN A 412 -15.57 -17.52 -10.19
CA GLN A 412 -16.50 -16.63 -10.90
C GLN A 412 -15.82 -15.41 -11.54
N VAL A 413 -14.51 -15.22 -11.34
CA VAL A 413 -13.79 -14.07 -11.93
C VAL A 413 -13.78 -14.16 -13.45
N SER A 414 -14.17 -13.07 -14.12
CA SER A 414 -14.18 -12.94 -15.57
C SER A 414 -13.21 -11.85 -16.03
N VAL A 415 -12.09 -12.26 -16.64
CA VAL A 415 -11.11 -11.35 -17.25
C VAL A 415 -11.21 -11.44 -18.77
N MET A 416 -11.38 -10.30 -19.43
CA MET A 416 -11.43 -10.20 -20.89
C MET A 416 -10.17 -9.55 -21.44
N LYS A 417 -9.70 -10.07 -22.58
CA LYS A 417 -8.64 -9.46 -23.39
C LYS A 417 -9.03 -9.61 -24.86
N GLY A 418 -9.06 -8.49 -25.57
CA GLY A 418 -9.69 -8.42 -26.90
C GLY A 418 -11.10 -9.00 -26.91
N ASN A 419 -11.42 -9.85 -27.88
CA ASN A 419 -12.77 -10.42 -28.03
C ASN A 419 -12.96 -11.75 -27.29
N THR A 420 -11.99 -12.19 -26.49
CA THR A 420 -12.05 -13.47 -25.77
C THR A 420 -12.01 -13.24 -24.25
N THR A 421 -12.66 -14.14 -23.50
CA THR A 421 -12.43 -14.28 -22.06
C THR A 421 -11.14 -15.04 -21.85
N ASN A 422 -10.11 -14.40 -21.30
CA ASN A 422 -8.83 -15.06 -21.06
C ASN A 422 -8.98 -15.96 -19.83
N ARG A 423 -8.78 -17.27 -20.02
CA ARG A 423 -8.90 -18.28 -18.95
C ARG A 423 -7.56 -18.61 -18.29
N ASP A 424 -6.45 -18.10 -18.81
CA ASP A 424 -5.10 -18.48 -18.38
C ASP A 424 -4.41 -17.36 -17.57
N VAL A 425 -5.15 -16.67 -16.71
CA VAL A 425 -4.50 -15.80 -15.72
C VAL A 425 -4.02 -16.67 -14.57
N THR A 426 -2.70 -16.73 -14.36
CA THR A 426 -2.06 -17.59 -13.37
C THR A 426 -2.58 -17.29 -11.97
N ALA A 427 -3.48 -18.16 -11.48
CA ALA A 427 -3.97 -18.08 -10.13
C ALA A 427 -2.85 -18.41 -9.14
N SER A 428 -2.57 -17.50 -8.23
CA SER A 428 -1.71 -17.75 -7.09
C SER A 428 -2.55 -17.82 -5.81
N THR A 429 -1.99 -18.33 -4.72
CA THR A 429 -2.58 -18.19 -3.37
C THR A 429 -2.82 -16.72 -3.00
N SER A 430 -2.15 -15.81 -3.71
CA SER A 430 -2.16 -14.37 -3.56
C SER A 430 -3.22 -13.64 -4.41
N GLY A 431 -4.02 -14.36 -5.20
CA GLY A 431 -4.98 -13.79 -6.15
C GLY A 431 -4.52 -13.89 -7.60
N ILE A 432 -5.18 -13.14 -8.47
CA ILE A 432 -4.95 -13.11 -9.92
C ILE A 432 -4.34 -11.76 -10.29
N ASP A 433 -3.05 -11.76 -10.64
CA ASP A 433 -2.35 -10.54 -11.08
C ASP A 433 -2.61 -10.30 -12.56
N ILE A 434 -3.46 -9.32 -12.87
CA ILE A 434 -3.83 -8.98 -14.24
C ILE A 434 -2.64 -8.41 -15.03
N HIS A 435 -1.59 -7.93 -14.37
CA HIS A 435 -0.37 -7.53 -15.07
C HIS A 435 0.25 -8.70 -15.84
N GLN A 436 0.07 -9.95 -15.40
CA GLN A 436 0.56 -11.11 -16.16
C GLN A 436 -0.21 -11.32 -17.47
N ALA A 437 -1.42 -10.78 -17.58
CA ALA A 437 -2.18 -10.79 -18.83
C ALA A 437 -1.58 -9.88 -19.90
N SER A 438 -0.56 -9.05 -19.60
CA SER A 438 0.13 -8.16 -20.57
C SER A 438 0.85 -8.93 -21.68
N GLU A 439 1.28 -10.18 -21.42
CA GLU A 439 2.15 -10.93 -22.35
C GLU A 439 1.41 -11.65 -23.48
N ASP A 440 0.07 -11.73 -23.44
CA ASP A 440 -0.73 -12.45 -24.44
C ASP A 440 -1.12 -11.57 -25.65
N PHE A 441 -0.19 -11.35 -26.56
CA PHE A 441 -0.40 -10.52 -27.75
C PHE A 441 -1.50 -11.07 -28.67
N GLU A 442 -1.63 -12.39 -28.79
CA GLU A 442 -2.58 -13.05 -29.70
C GLU A 442 -4.04 -12.72 -29.38
N ALA A 443 -4.37 -12.52 -28.09
CA ALA A 443 -5.73 -12.18 -27.67
C ALA A 443 -6.24 -10.83 -28.22
N SER A 444 -5.37 -9.95 -28.69
CA SER A 444 -5.75 -8.68 -29.29
C SER A 444 -4.81 -8.30 -30.45
N ALA A 445 -4.63 -9.20 -31.41
CA ALA A 445 -3.82 -8.93 -32.58
C ALA A 445 -4.34 -7.71 -33.38
N ILE A 446 -3.42 -6.84 -33.82
CA ILE A 446 -3.72 -5.72 -34.71
C ILE A 446 -4.49 -6.20 -35.95
N GLY A 447 -5.50 -5.44 -36.38
CA GLY A 447 -6.36 -5.83 -37.50
C GLY A 447 -7.59 -6.63 -37.10
N THR A 448 -7.71 -7.08 -35.85
CA THR A 448 -8.90 -7.79 -35.38
C THR A 448 -10.08 -6.80 -35.23
N PRO A 449 -11.22 -7.03 -35.90
CA PRO A 449 -12.36 -6.13 -35.82
C PRO A 449 -12.98 -6.03 -34.43
N GLY A 450 -13.46 -4.84 -34.10
CA GLY A 450 -14.20 -4.57 -32.87
C GLY A 450 -13.33 -4.50 -31.60
N LEU A 451 -12.00 -4.50 -31.74
CA LEU A 451 -11.08 -4.28 -30.63
C LEU A 451 -11.11 -2.83 -30.12
N THR A 452 -10.43 -2.64 -28.99
CA THR A 452 -10.25 -1.34 -28.35
C THR A 452 -8.81 -1.19 -27.87
N TRP A 453 -8.34 0.04 -27.83
CA TRP A 453 -6.95 0.40 -27.62
C TRP A 453 -6.85 1.63 -26.74
N ILE A 454 -5.70 1.76 -26.06
CA ILE A 454 -5.28 3.02 -25.46
C ILE A 454 -4.17 3.60 -26.32
N LEU A 455 -4.45 4.72 -26.98
CA LEU A 455 -3.43 5.49 -27.69
C LEU A 455 -2.63 6.28 -26.65
N HIS A 456 -1.35 5.95 -26.50
CA HIS A 456 -0.47 6.52 -25.49
C HIS A 456 0.50 7.52 -26.13
N ARG A 457 0.28 8.80 -25.82
CA ARG A 457 1.08 9.94 -26.31
C ARG A 457 2.27 10.21 -25.40
N MET A 458 3.03 9.18 -25.02
CA MET A 458 4.10 9.31 -24.00
C MET A 458 5.27 10.19 -24.47
N ASN A 459 5.54 10.17 -25.78
CA ASN A 459 6.66 10.89 -26.38
C ASN A 459 6.24 12.24 -26.96
N ARG A 460 4.95 12.44 -27.31
CA ARG A 460 4.44 13.60 -28.04
C ARG A 460 5.47 14.09 -29.07
N SER A 461 5.86 15.36 -29.02
CA SER A 461 7.05 15.86 -29.70
C SER A 461 8.30 15.87 -28.79
N GLU A 462 9.46 15.98 -29.43
CA GLU A 462 10.78 16.05 -28.79
C GLU A 462 10.87 17.08 -27.65
N LEU A 463 10.31 18.28 -27.88
CA LEU A 463 10.35 19.37 -26.90
C LEU A 463 9.44 19.10 -25.70
N GLU A 464 8.23 18.59 -25.95
CA GLU A 464 7.29 18.23 -24.88
C GLU A 464 7.86 17.09 -24.02
N TYR A 465 8.43 16.06 -24.65
CA TYR A 465 9.13 14.98 -23.96
C TYR A 465 10.27 15.51 -23.09
N SER A 466 11.16 16.31 -23.68
CA SER A 466 12.36 16.83 -23.00
C SER A 466 12.00 17.72 -21.81
N TYR A 467 10.96 18.55 -21.94
CA TYR A 467 10.45 19.37 -20.85
C TYR A 467 9.85 18.53 -19.72
N ARG A 468 9.06 17.50 -20.05
CA ARG A 468 8.39 16.61 -19.09
C ARG A 468 9.38 15.81 -18.23
N LEU A 469 10.62 15.61 -18.68
CA LEU A 469 11.67 14.97 -17.87
C LEU A 469 12.03 15.75 -16.61
N PHE A 470 11.77 17.06 -16.56
CA PHE A 470 12.05 17.92 -15.40
C PHE A 470 10.88 18.07 -14.42
N MET A 471 9.72 17.46 -14.70
CA MET A 471 8.59 17.57 -13.79
C MET A 471 8.85 16.78 -12.51
N PRO A 472 8.52 17.34 -11.33
CA PRO A 472 8.96 16.80 -10.04
C PRO A 472 8.50 15.35 -9.79
N ARG A 473 9.39 14.55 -9.17
CA ARG A 473 9.01 13.30 -8.49
C ARG A 473 8.50 13.65 -7.09
N VAL A 474 7.33 13.12 -6.71
CA VAL A 474 6.76 13.32 -5.37
C VAL A 474 7.22 12.26 -4.36
N SER A 475 7.99 11.26 -4.81
CA SER A 475 8.52 10.21 -3.93
C SER A 475 9.70 10.76 -3.12
N VAL A 476 9.47 11.10 -1.84
CA VAL A 476 10.53 11.45 -0.87
C VAL A 476 11.52 10.28 -0.66
N LEU A 477 11.16 9.08 -1.13
CA LEU A 477 11.94 7.86 -1.02
C LEU A 477 12.88 7.61 -2.22
N ASP A 478 12.64 8.25 -3.37
CA ASP A 478 13.53 8.12 -4.53
C ASP A 478 14.60 9.21 -4.48
N SER A 479 15.87 8.82 -4.33
CA SER A 479 17.02 9.73 -4.35
C SER A 479 17.32 10.33 -5.72
N ASN A 480 16.65 9.88 -6.79
CA ASN A 480 16.95 10.25 -8.17
C ASN A 480 16.05 11.38 -8.64
N LEU A 481 16.62 12.44 -9.19
CA LEU A 481 15.89 13.60 -9.69
C LEU A 481 15.05 13.26 -10.94
N PHE A 482 15.57 12.40 -11.83
CA PHE A 482 14.92 12.04 -13.10
C PHE A 482 14.24 10.67 -13.08
N LYS A 483 13.21 10.46 -13.92
CA LYS A 483 12.56 9.15 -14.16
C LYS A 483 13.57 8.12 -14.71
N THR A 484 13.68 6.95 -14.08
CA THR A 484 14.63 5.88 -14.45
C THR A 484 14.07 4.92 -15.50
N ASN A 485 12.75 4.85 -15.61
CA ASN A 485 11.99 4.06 -16.56
C ASN A 485 11.69 4.83 -17.86
N ARG A 486 12.71 5.51 -18.40
CA ARG A 486 12.67 6.18 -19.70
C ARG A 486 13.91 5.75 -20.49
N ASP A 487 13.73 5.56 -21.79
CA ASP A 487 14.77 5.03 -22.68
C ASP A 487 15.23 6.01 -23.75
N GLY A 488 14.74 7.25 -23.72
CA GLY A 488 15.06 8.29 -24.70
C GLY A 488 13.86 8.72 -25.54
N TYR A 489 14.07 9.78 -26.32
CA TYR A 489 13.21 10.19 -27.42
C TYR A 489 13.76 9.58 -28.72
N GLY A 490 12.92 8.98 -29.55
CA GLY A 490 13.37 8.51 -30.85
C GLY A 490 12.27 7.80 -31.61
N PRO A 491 12.39 7.69 -32.95
CA PRO A 491 11.44 6.95 -33.73
C PRO A 491 11.48 5.48 -33.29
N ILE A 492 10.41 5.06 -32.62
CA ILE A 492 10.22 3.66 -32.28
C ILE A 492 9.70 2.98 -33.55
N PRO A 493 10.32 1.89 -34.02
CA PRO A 493 9.85 1.19 -35.21
C PRO A 493 8.36 0.83 -35.08
N GLY A 494 7.56 1.22 -36.08
CA GLY A 494 6.14 0.91 -36.13
C GLY A 494 5.86 -0.59 -36.14
N THR A 495 4.70 -0.99 -35.62
CA THR A 495 4.27 -2.38 -35.72
C THR A 495 3.73 -2.65 -37.13
N PRO A 496 4.15 -3.74 -37.81
CA PRO A 496 3.67 -4.05 -39.15
C PRO A 496 2.13 -4.08 -39.24
N GLY A 497 1.57 -3.37 -40.22
CA GLY A 497 0.12 -3.26 -40.44
C GLY A 497 -0.64 -2.31 -39.50
N ALA A 498 0.01 -1.75 -38.47
CA ALA A 498 -0.64 -0.85 -37.52
C ALA A 498 -1.12 0.44 -38.18
N ASN A 499 -0.29 1.09 -39.01
CA ASN A 499 -0.67 2.34 -39.66
C ASN A 499 -1.90 2.16 -40.58
N GLU A 500 -1.94 1.10 -41.39
CA GLU A 500 -3.10 0.77 -42.23
C GLU A 500 -4.36 0.50 -41.38
N TYR A 501 -4.22 -0.27 -40.31
CA TYR A 501 -5.33 -0.53 -39.40
C TYR A 501 -5.86 0.73 -38.73
N PHE A 502 -4.99 1.60 -38.21
CA PHE A 502 -5.40 2.84 -37.54
C PHE A 502 -5.91 3.92 -38.50
N GLU A 503 -5.46 3.95 -39.75
CA GLU A 503 -6.06 4.78 -40.81
C GLU A 503 -7.51 4.38 -41.09
N HIS A 504 -7.83 3.08 -41.00
CA HIS A 504 -9.20 2.59 -41.12
C HIS A 504 -10.02 2.79 -39.84
N LEU A 505 -9.41 2.56 -38.67
CA LEU A 505 -10.07 2.70 -37.36
C LEU A 505 -10.41 4.17 -37.06
N LEU A 506 -9.57 5.11 -37.49
CA LEU A 506 -9.72 6.56 -37.29
C LEU A 506 -9.93 7.26 -38.66
N PRO A 507 -11.14 7.22 -39.24
CA PRO A 507 -11.40 7.90 -40.51
C PRO A 507 -11.17 9.41 -40.40
N LYS A 508 -10.58 10.01 -41.43
CA LYS A 508 -10.20 11.44 -41.45
C LYS A 508 -11.39 12.37 -41.18
N ASP A 509 -12.57 12.06 -41.70
CA ASP A 509 -13.77 12.89 -41.53
C ASP A 509 -14.23 12.87 -40.06
N GLU A 510 -14.21 11.70 -39.42
CA GLU A 510 -14.56 11.54 -37.99
C GLU A 510 -13.55 12.25 -37.06
N ILE A 511 -12.25 12.20 -37.41
CA ILE A 511 -11.22 12.95 -36.68
C ILE A 511 -11.44 14.46 -36.83
N ALA A 512 -11.79 14.93 -38.04
CA ALA A 512 -12.05 16.35 -38.28
C ALA A 512 -13.25 16.85 -37.46
N ASP A 513 -14.33 16.06 -37.40
CA ASP A 513 -15.51 16.37 -36.57
C ASP A 513 -15.16 16.36 -35.06
N TYR A 514 -14.32 15.41 -34.63
CA TYR A 514 -13.78 15.37 -33.26
C TYR A 514 -12.94 16.62 -32.92
N HIS A 515 -12.03 17.04 -33.81
CA HIS A 515 -11.19 18.23 -33.61
C HIS A 515 -12.02 19.52 -33.58
N GLU A 516 -13.04 19.63 -34.44
CA GLU A 516 -13.95 20.77 -34.41
C GLU A 516 -14.78 20.80 -33.11
N SER A 517 -15.19 19.62 -32.60
CA SER A 517 -15.83 19.49 -31.28
C SER A 517 -14.90 19.92 -30.15
N LEU A 518 -13.63 19.50 -30.17
CA LEU A 518 -12.62 19.89 -29.19
C LEU A 518 -12.38 21.40 -29.19
N LYS A 519 -12.27 22.00 -30.37
CA LYS A 519 -12.11 23.44 -30.51
C LYS A 519 -13.29 24.20 -29.92
N LYS A 520 -14.53 23.78 -30.21
CA LYS A 520 -15.74 24.38 -29.60
C LYS A 520 -15.75 24.22 -28.10
N PHE A 521 -15.31 23.07 -27.59
CA PHE A 521 -15.22 22.81 -26.16
C PHE A 521 -14.23 23.76 -25.47
N ILE A 522 -13.03 23.93 -26.02
CA ILE A 522 -12.02 24.87 -25.49
C ILE A 522 -12.55 26.32 -25.48
N GLN A 523 -13.17 26.73 -26.59
CA GLN A 523 -13.75 28.08 -26.74
C GLN A 523 -14.92 28.34 -25.78
N ALA A 524 -15.76 27.34 -25.53
CA ALA A 524 -16.92 27.49 -24.66
C ALA A 524 -16.57 27.84 -23.20
N PHE A 525 -15.33 27.58 -22.78
CA PHE A 525 -14.84 27.83 -21.42
C PHE A 525 -13.73 28.86 -21.36
N ASP A 526 -13.46 29.56 -22.47
CA ASP A 526 -12.37 30.53 -22.59
C ASP A 526 -11.03 29.95 -22.08
N LEU A 527 -10.71 28.72 -22.51
CA LEU A 527 -9.51 28.01 -22.06
C LEU A 527 -8.29 28.30 -22.95
N ASP A 528 -8.49 28.90 -24.13
CA ASP A 528 -7.41 29.17 -25.10
C ASP A 528 -6.24 29.90 -24.43
N VAL A 529 -6.53 30.94 -23.65
CA VAL A 529 -5.50 31.74 -22.96
C VAL A 529 -4.71 30.93 -21.95
N ASP A 530 -5.37 30.08 -21.15
CA ASP A 530 -4.69 29.27 -20.13
C ASP A 530 -3.84 28.17 -20.78
N ILE A 531 -4.37 27.54 -21.84
CA ILE A 531 -3.67 26.50 -22.59
C ILE A 531 -2.47 27.10 -23.33
N GLU A 532 -2.64 28.20 -24.05
CA GLU A 532 -1.56 28.88 -24.77
C GLU A 532 -0.47 29.36 -23.81
N ALA A 533 -0.84 29.94 -22.66
CA ALA A 533 0.11 30.33 -21.64
C ALA A 533 0.94 29.12 -21.17
N ALA A 534 0.29 28.00 -20.84
CA ALA A 534 0.98 26.79 -20.42
C ALA A 534 1.89 26.20 -21.52
N ARG A 535 1.41 26.18 -22.78
CA ARG A 535 2.17 25.71 -23.94
C ARG A 535 3.39 26.56 -24.23
N SER A 536 3.28 27.89 -24.05
CA SER A 536 4.37 28.84 -24.35
C SER A 536 5.62 28.65 -23.49
N VAL A 537 5.47 28.07 -22.29
CA VAL A 537 6.60 27.78 -21.38
C VAL A 537 7.43 26.59 -21.87
N ILE A 538 6.83 25.71 -22.67
CA ILE A 538 7.49 24.53 -23.21
C ILE A 538 8.26 24.97 -24.45
N CYS A 539 9.52 25.33 -24.29
CA CYS A 539 10.38 25.76 -25.38
C CYS A 539 11.83 25.30 -25.17
N GLU A 540 12.63 25.39 -26.25
CA GLU A 540 14.04 25.00 -26.21
C GLU A 540 14.84 25.79 -25.17
N GLU A 541 14.59 27.10 -25.07
CA GLU A 541 15.26 27.98 -24.11
C GLU A 541 15.03 27.53 -22.67
N GLU A 542 13.78 27.17 -22.32
CA GLU A 542 13.43 26.74 -20.98
C GLU A 542 14.02 25.36 -20.64
N VAL A 543 14.06 24.42 -21.58
CA VAL A 543 14.74 23.13 -21.38
C VAL A 543 16.25 23.35 -21.12
N LEU A 544 16.90 24.21 -21.92
CA LEU A 544 18.30 24.57 -21.71
C LEU A 544 18.53 25.31 -20.40
N ASN A 545 17.60 26.18 -20.00
CA ASN A 545 17.66 26.89 -18.73
C ASN A 545 17.62 25.91 -17.55
N ARG A 546 16.71 24.93 -17.58
CA ARG A 546 16.64 23.87 -16.55
C ARG A 546 17.91 23.04 -16.50
N LEU A 547 18.44 22.63 -17.65
CA LEU A 547 19.71 21.91 -17.75
C LEU A 547 20.88 22.70 -17.13
N LYS A 548 20.99 24.00 -17.43
CA LYS A 548 22.05 24.88 -16.90
C LYS A 548 21.94 25.13 -15.40
N ASN A 549 20.73 25.10 -14.85
CA ASN A 549 20.46 25.35 -13.44
C ASN A 549 20.48 24.09 -12.57
N LEU A 550 20.80 22.91 -13.13
CA LEU A 550 20.99 21.70 -12.35
C LEU A 550 22.19 21.85 -11.39
N PRO A 551 22.07 21.37 -10.13
CA PRO A 551 23.21 21.34 -9.21
C PRO A 551 24.39 20.56 -9.83
N PRO A 552 25.64 21.04 -9.70
CA PRO A 552 26.81 20.38 -10.33
C PRO A 552 27.03 18.94 -9.88
N ASP A 553 26.70 18.63 -8.63
CA ASP A 553 26.73 17.30 -8.04
C ASP A 553 25.69 16.36 -8.66
N VAL A 554 24.47 16.84 -8.88
CA VAL A 554 23.42 16.08 -9.58
C VAL A 554 23.84 15.80 -11.01
N LEU A 555 24.35 16.80 -11.74
CA LEU A 555 24.82 16.63 -13.12
C LEU A 555 25.97 15.62 -13.21
N ALA A 556 26.87 15.58 -12.23
CA ALA A 556 27.96 14.61 -12.17
C ALA A 556 27.44 13.18 -11.91
N VAL A 557 26.59 13.01 -10.90
CA VAL A 557 26.07 11.70 -10.46
C VAL A 557 25.09 11.10 -11.45
N GLU A 558 24.16 11.90 -11.98
CA GLU A 558 23.07 11.42 -12.83
C GLU A 558 23.38 11.50 -14.34
N SER A 559 24.60 11.90 -14.73
CA SER A 559 24.99 12.07 -16.14
C SER A 559 24.69 10.86 -17.03
N GLY A 560 24.92 9.63 -16.53
CA GLY A 560 24.61 8.40 -17.25
C GLY A 560 23.12 8.21 -17.48
N LEU A 561 22.30 8.47 -16.45
CA LEU A 561 20.85 8.43 -16.56
C LEU A 561 20.34 9.52 -17.51
N MET A 562 20.85 10.75 -17.38
CA MET A 562 20.48 11.86 -18.24
C MET A 562 20.80 11.57 -19.70
N ARG A 563 21.98 11.02 -20.03
CA ARG A 563 22.31 10.61 -21.40
C ARG A 563 21.36 9.54 -21.93
N LYS A 564 20.92 8.62 -21.08
CA LYS A 564 19.93 7.59 -21.44
C LYS A 564 18.56 8.22 -21.75
N ILE A 565 18.01 9.01 -20.83
CA ILE A 565 16.63 9.52 -20.96
C ILE A 565 16.51 10.66 -21.97
N PHE A 566 17.58 11.41 -22.24
CA PHE A 566 17.63 12.42 -23.31
C PHE A 566 18.15 11.86 -24.64
N ALA A 567 18.47 10.57 -24.73
CA ALA A 567 18.92 9.97 -25.98
C ALA A 567 17.94 10.29 -27.11
N GLY A 568 18.47 10.63 -28.29
CA GLY A 568 17.71 11.03 -29.48
C GLY A 568 16.96 12.37 -29.41
N THR A 569 17.15 13.15 -28.34
CA THR A 569 16.82 14.59 -28.31
C THR A 569 18.03 15.44 -28.71
N ARG A 570 17.80 16.67 -29.17
CA ARG A 570 18.82 17.69 -29.44
C ARG A 570 19.61 18.12 -28.20
N PHE A 571 19.13 17.78 -27.00
CA PHE A 571 19.75 18.18 -25.73
C PHE A 571 20.80 17.17 -25.24
N VAL A 572 20.86 15.96 -25.84
CA VAL A 572 21.83 14.93 -25.44
C VAL A 572 23.27 15.41 -25.60
N ASP A 573 23.57 16.18 -26.63
CA ASP A 573 24.90 16.72 -26.89
C ASP A 573 25.28 17.76 -25.85
N TRP A 574 24.33 18.60 -25.42
CA TRP A 574 24.57 19.57 -24.34
C TRP A 574 24.98 18.84 -23.06
N ILE A 575 24.24 17.80 -22.67
CA ILE A 575 24.55 16.97 -21.50
C ILE A 575 25.92 16.32 -21.67
N ALA A 576 26.23 15.83 -22.89
CA ALA A 576 27.47 15.16 -23.16
C ALA A 576 28.71 16.04 -22.98
N HIS A 577 28.61 17.33 -23.34
CA HIS A 577 29.70 18.30 -23.24
C HIS A 577 29.87 18.90 -21.83
N HIS A 578 28.80 18.99 -21.04
CA HIS A 578 28.81 19.70 -19.76
C HIS A 578 28.83 18.78 -18.53
N ALA A 579 28.47 17.51 -18.68
CA ALA A 579 28.61 16.53 -17.61
C ALA A 579 30.06 15.99 -17.57
N PRO A 580 30.73 16.00 -16.40
CA PRO A 580 32.06 15.41 -16.27
C PRO A 580 32.02 13.93 -16.64
N THR A 581 32.97 13.48 -17.47
CA THR A 581 33.15 12.05 -17.74
C THR A 581 33.51 11.37 -16.43
N ALA A 582 32.62 10.48 -15.93
CA ALA A 582 32.94 9.62 -14.80
C ALA A 582 34.20 8.81 -15.15
N SER A 583 35.25 8.99 -14.34
CA SER A 583 36.50 8.22 -14.42
C SER A 583 36.35 6.86 -13.76
#